data_AF-A0A090QHH2-F1
#
_entry.id   AF-A0A090QHH2-F1
#
_cell.length_a   1.000
_cell.length_b   1.000
_cell.length_c   1.000
_cell.angle_alpha   90.00
_cell.angle_beta   90.00
_cell.angle_gamma   90.00
#
_symmetry.space_group_name_H-M   'P 1'
#
loop_
_entity.id
_entity.type
_entity.pdbx_description
1 polymer ?
#
loop_
_entity_poly.entity_id
_entity_poly.type
_entity_poly.pdbx_seq_one_letter_code
_entity_poly.pdbx_strand_id
1 'polypeptide(L)'
;MERDYSLECLMTMPRHELEEFSLRVISRMVPEEAMQELFTFEQEEVDSEDRMKSAQFDAMLRMNAIALGEVKAAFAESDMAKQNTERMTRLILWHFYAISFNLEEAVTLEQHCEQVEKILQDAPGDAFGWVKVLTELLHTYAEINEKNQAQ
;
A
#
# COMPACT_ATOMS: atom_id res chain seq x y z
N MET A 1 -20.73 -8.59 -9.58
CA MET A 1 -19.66 -9.23 -8.80
C MET A 1 -19.02 -8.12 -8.00
N GLU A 2 -19.12 -8.15 -6.68
CA GLU A 2 -18.45 -7.16 -5.84
C GLU A 2 -16.94 -7.41 -5.93
N ARG A 3 -16.17 -6.38 -6.32
CA ARG A 3 -14.71 -6.47 -6.43
C ARG A 3 -14.13 -6.54 -5.03
N ASP A 4 -13.76 -7.72 -4.56
CA ASP A 4 -13.27 -7.94 -3.21
C ASP A 4 -11.76 -7.74 -3.05
N TYR A 5 -11.06 -7.63 -4.19
CA TYR A 5 -9.60 -7.50 -4.30
C TYR A 5 -8.83 -8.63 -3.62
N SER A 6 -9.46 -9.81 -3.50
CA SER A 6 -8.76 -11.07 -3.24
C SER A 6 -7.86 -11.45 -4.42
N LEU A 7 -6.99 -12.44 -4.23
CA LEU A 7 -6.08 -12.93 -5.28
C LEU A 7 -6.81 -13.22 -6.62
N GLU A 8 -7.94 -13.92 -6.58
CA GLU A 8 -8.71 -14.26 -7.80
C GLU A 8 -9.23 -13.01 -8.51
N CYS A 9 -9.70 -12.01 -7.75
CA CYS A 9 -10.12 -10.73 -8.29
C CYS A 9 -8.93 -9.96 -8.91
N LEU A 10 -7.77 -9.95 -8.24
CA LEU A 10 -6.59 -9.21 -8.71
C LEU A 10 -5.99 -9.84 -9.98
N MET A 11 -5.98 -11.18 -10.07
CA MET A 11 -5.48 -11.92 -11.24
C MET A 11 -6.35 -11.75 -12.48
N THR A 12 -7.64 -11.43 -12.32
CA THR A 12 -8.59 -11.31 -13.43
C THR A 12 -8.83 -9.87 -13.88
N MET A 13 -8.45 -8.89 -13.07
CA MET A 13 -8.64 -7.48 -13.38
C MET A 13 -7.47 -6.90 -14.21
N PRO A 14 -7.74 -6.03 -15.20
CA PRO A 14 -6.68 -5.32 -15.90
C PRO A 14 -5.87 -4.42 -14.95
N ARG A 15 -4.54 -4.47 -15.06
CA ARG A 15 -3.63 -3.68 -14.21
C ARG A 15 -3.96 -2.19 -14.20
N HIS A 16 -4.13 -1.58 -15.38
CA HIS A 16 -4.41 -0.15 -15.48
C HIS A 16 -5.70 0.27 -14.76
N GLU A 17 -6.71 -0.61 -14.74
CA GLU A 17 -7.92 -0.36 -13.96
C GLU A 17 -7.60 -0.37 -12.46
N LEU A 18 -6.83 -1.34 -11.98
CA LEU A 18 -6.43 -1.44 -10.58
C LEU A 18 -5.58 -0.23 -10.15
N GLU A 19 -4.64 0.23 -10.98
CA GLU A 19 -3.84 1.44 -10.74
C GLU A 19 -4.73 2.69 -10.65
N GLU A 20 -5.67 2.86 -11.58
CA GLU A 20 -6.58 4.01 -11.57
C GLU A 20 -7.50 3.99 -10.33
N PHE A 21 -8.05 2.82 -9.99
CA PHE A 21 -8.93 2.69 -8.82
C PHE A 21 -8.17 2.92 -7.52
N SER A 22 -6.98 2.34 -7.37
CA SER A 22 -6.16 2.52 -6.17
C SER A 22 -5.73 3.97 -5.99
N LEU A 23 -5.25 4.64 -7.05
CA LEU A 23 -4.92 6.07 -7.00
C LEU A 23 -6.14 6.91 -6.58
N ARG A 24 -7.32 6.62 -7.13
CA ARG A 24 -8.56 7.32 -6.77
C ARG A 24 -8.97 7.09 -5.32
N VAL A 25 -8.72 5.90 -4.77
CA VAL A 25 -9.00 5.61 -3.36
C VAL A 25 -8.00 6.36 -2.48
N ILE A 26 -6.71 6.25 -2.76
CA ILE A 26 -5.65 6.95 -2.01
C ILE A 26 -5.90 8.46 -2.01
N SER A 27 -6.19 9.06 -3.17
CA SER A 27 -6.45 10.50 -3.26
C SER A 27 -7.68 10.98 -2.48
N ARG A 28 -8.61 10.07 -2.15
CA ARG A 28 -9.78 10.37 -1.31
C ARG A 28 -9.51 10.16 0.18
N MET A 29 -8.59 9.26 0.51
CA MET A 29 -8.25 8.91 1.89
C MET A 29 -7.15 9.81 2.46
N VAL A 30 -6.28 10.37 1.62
CA VAL A 30 -5.20 11.26 2.08
C VAL A 30 -5.70 12.71 2.07
N PRO A 31 -5.74 13.41 3.21
CA PRO A 31 -6.08 14.83 3.26
C PRO A 31 -5.10 15.68 2.45
N GLU A 32 -5.58 16.76 1.85
CA GLU A 32 -4.74 17.67 1.04
C GLU A 32 -3.59 18.28 1.86
N GLU A 33 -3.84 18.58 3.13
CA GLU A 33 -2.84 19.08 4.09
C GLU A 33 -1.70 18.07 4.28
N ALA A 34 -2.03 16.79 4.45
CA ALA A 34 -1.05 15.72 4.56
C ALA A 34 -0.25 15.56 3.26
N MET A 35 -0.87 15.73 2.09
CA MET A 35 -0.13 15.71 0.82
C MET A 35 0.87 16.88 0.73
N GLN A 36 0.48 18.09 1.14
CA GLN A 36 1.38 19.24 1.12
C GLN A 36 2.58 19.03 2.04
N GLU A 37 2.37 18.48 3.24
CA GLU A 37 3.47 18.15 4.16
C GLU A 37 4.39 17.04 3.63
N LEU A 38 3.83 16.01 2.99
CA LEU A 38 4.62 14.88 2.46
C LEU A 38 5.46 15.24 1.23
N PHE A 39 5.03 16.22 0.43
CA PHE A 39 5.69 16.60 -0.82
C PHE A 39 6.41 17.96 -0.75
N THR A 40 6.56 18.55 0.43
CA THR A 40 7.44 19.70 0.65
C THR A 40 8.84 19.19 0.97
N PHE A 41 9.64 18.95 -0.07
CA PHE A 41 11.04 18.50 0.07
C PHE A 41 11.95 19.69 0.38
N GLU A 42 12.87 19.51 1.33
CA GLU A 42 13.92 20.51 1.59
C GLU A 42 14.92 20.54 0.42
N GLN A 43 15.57 21.69 0.17
CA GLN A 43 16.56 21.81 -0.93
C GLN A 43 17.66 20.73 -0.85
N GLU A 44 18.06 20.33 0.36
CA GLU A 44 19.08 19.29 0.59
C GLU A 44 18.65 17.87 0.16
N GLU A 45 17.33 17.62 0.06
CA GLU A 45 16.76 16.32 -0.33
C GLU A 45 16.66 16.14 -1.85
N VAL A 46 16.78 17.23 -2.63
CA VAL A 46 16.73 17.23 -4.10
C VAL A 46 18.09 17.48 -4.77
N ASP A 47 19.16 17.62 -3.97
CA ASP A 47 20.52 17.91 -4.44
C ASP A 47 21.17 16.76 -5.23
N SER A 48 20.62 15.54 -5.15
CA SER A 48 21.03 14.42 -6.01
C SER A 48 19.86 13.53 -6.39
N GLU A 49 19.98 12.85 -7.53
CA GLU A 49 18.95 11.94 -8.05
C GLU A 49 18.65 10.80 -7.05
N ASP A 50 19.67 10.27 -6.37
CA ASP A 50 19.51 9.19 -5.38
C ASP A 50 18.75 9.66 -4.13
N ARG A 51 19.04 10.88 -3.64
CA ARG A 51 18.31 11.47 -2.51
C ARG A 51 16.87 11.77 -2.87
N MET A 52 16.65 12.32 -4.06
CA MET A 52 15.30 12.59 -4.56
C MET A 52 14.47 11.30 -4.66
N LYS A 53 15.05 10.20 -5.17
CA LYS A 53 14.39 8.89 -5.19
C LYS A 53 14.07 8.39 -3.78
N SER A 54 15.02 8.50 -2.85
CA SER A 54 14.80 8.10 -1.46
C SER A 54 13.66 8.88 -0.81
N ALA A 55 13.61 10.20 -1.01
CA ALA A 55 12.56 11.06 -0.48
C ALA A 55 11.19 10.74 -1.10
N GLN A 56 11.15 10.48 -2.42
CA GLN A 56 9.93 10.02 -3.10
C GLN A 56 9.42 8.69 -2.55
N PHE A 57 10.30 7.73 -2.26
CA PHE A 57 9.90 6.45 -1.69
C PHE A 57 9.33 6.60 -0.28
N ASP A 58 9.97 7.40 0.56
CA ASP A 58 9.48 7.66 1.91
C ASP A 58 8.13 8.39 1.89
N ALA A 59 7.96 9.37 0.99
CA ALA A 59 6.67 10.03 0.77
C ALA A 59 5.58 9.03 0.32
N MET A 60 5.90 8.11 -0.60
CA MET A 60 4.97 7.06 -1.02
C MET A 60 4.60 6.10 0.11
N LEU A 61 5.56 5.68 0.93
CA LEU A 61 5.31 4.83 2.10
C LEU A 61 4.35 5.52 3.07
N ARG A 62 4.64 6.77 3.42
CA ARG A 62 3.81 7.58 4.31
C ARG A 62 2.42 7.84 3.72
N MET A 63 2.32 8.12 2.43
CA MET A 63 1.04 8.33 1.74
C MET A 63 0.15 7.07 1.80
N ASN A 64 0.72 5.89 1.53
CA ASN A 64 -0.03 4.62 1.65
C ASN A 64 -0.44 4.35 3.11
N ALA A 65 0.45 4.62 4.07
CA ALA A 65 0.15 4.42 5.49
C ALA A 65 -1.00 5.32 5.98
N ILE A 66 -1.00 6.60 5.57
CA ILE A 66 -2.11 7.52 5.88
C ILE A 66 -3.41 7.02 5.25
N ALA A 67 -3.38 6.68 3.94
CA ALA A 67 -4.56 6.17 3.26
C ALA A 67 -5.15 4.95 3.96
N LEU A 68 -4.31 4.01 4.39
CA LEU A 68 -4.69 2.80 5.12
C LEU A 68 -5.28 3.11 6.52
N GLY A 69 -4.73 4.10 7.23
CA GLY A 69 -5.26 4.55 8.52
C GLY A 69 -6.67 5.11 8.43
N GLU A 70 -6.99 5.78 7.33
CA GLU A 70 -8.29 6.44 7.13
C GLU A 70 -9.39 5.49 6.63
N VAL A 71 -9.05 4.34 6.03
CA VAL A 71 -10.04 3.41 5.45
C VAL A 71 -11.13 3.05 6.45
N LYS A 72 -10.76 2.67 7.67
CA LYS A 72 -11.72 2.20 8.67
C LYS A 72 -12.73 3.29 9.03
N ALA A 73 -12.27 4.53 9.19
CA ALA A 73 -13.13 5.67 9.47
C ALA A 73 -14.06 5.97 8.28
N ALA A 74 -13.54 5.90 7.05
CA ALA A 74 -14.29 6.18 5.84
C ALA A 74 -15.50 5.24 5.61
N PHE A 75 -15.47 4.02 6.14
CA PHE A 75 -16.54 3.03 5.99
C PHE A 75 -17.34 2.72 7.25
N ALA A 76 -17.07 3.40 8.37
CA ALA A 76 -17.66 3.10 9.68
C ALA A 76 -19.20 3.09 9.67
N GLU A 77 -19.82 4.00 8.91
CA GLU A 77 -21.27 4.17 8.82
C GLU A 77 -21.92 3.38 7.67
N SER A 78 -21.19 2.49 6.99
CA SER A 78 -21.73 1.70 5.88
C SER A 78 -22.31 0.36 6.33
N ASP A 79 -23.36 -0.12 5.65
CA ASP A 79 -24.04 -1.39 5.96
C ASP A 79 -23.10 -2.61 5.99
N MET A 80 -21.98 -2.53 5.25
CA MET A 80 -20.94 -3.57 5.16
C MET A 80 -19.56 -3.04 5.56
N ALA A 81 -19.51 -2.20 6.60
CA ALA A 81 -18.30 -1.50 7.06
C ALA A 81 -17.04 -2.37 7.11
N LYS A 82 -17.12 -3.55 7.75
CA LYS A 82 -16.00 -4.47 7.86
C LYS A 82 -15.51 -4.95 6.49
N GLN A 83 -16.43 -5.43 5.66
CA GLN A 83 -16.09 -5.95 4.33
C GLN A 83 -15.51 -4.85 3.45
N ASN A 84 -16.11 -3.65 3.44
CA ASN A 84 -15.63 -2.52 2.67
C ASN A 84 -14.24 -2.05 3.12
N THR A 85 -13.99 -2.06 4.43
CA THR A 85 -12.67 -1.77 5.00
C THR A 85 -11.64 -2.76 4.49
N GLU A 86 -11.88 -4.06 4.65
CA GLU A 86 -10.96 -5.11 4.19
C GLU A 86 -10.70 -5.02 2.68
N ARG A 87 -11.74 -4.77 1.88
CA ARG A 87 -11.63 -4.61 0.42
C ARG A 87 -10.74 -3.44 0.02
N MET A 88 -10.95 -2.27 0.61
CA MET A 88 -10.13 -1.11 0.29
C MET A 88 -8.70 -1.26 0.84
N THR A 89 -8.53 -1.88 2.01
CA THR A 89 -7.20 -2.20 2.54
C THR A 89 -6.43 -3.12 1.59
N ARG A 90 -7.06 -4.18 1.04
CA ARG A 90 -6.44 -5.03 0.01
C ARG A 90 -6.02 -4.23 -1.23
N LEU A 91 -6.89 -3.36 -1.74
CA LEU A 91 -6.60 -2.56 -2.93
C LEU A 91 -5.41 -1.61 -2.70
N ILE A 92 -5.33 -0.97 -1.53
CA ILE A 92 -4.21 -0.06 -1.21
C ILE A 92 -2.92 -0.84 -0.99
N LEU A 93 -2.96 -2.01 -0.32
CA LEU A 93 -1.79 -2.87 -0.15
C LEU A 93 -1.29 -3.43 -1.50
N TRP A 94 -2.20 -3.76 -2.42
CA TRP A 94 -1.85 -4.12 -3.79
C TRP A 94 -1.16 -2.96 -4.51
N HIS A 95 -1.66 -1.73 -4.35
CA HIS A 95 -1.03 -0.54 -4.95
C HIS A 95 0.39 -0.31 -4.42
N PHE A 96 0.57 -0.41 -3.11
CA PHE A 96 1.89 -0.37 -2.50
C PHE A 96 2.82 -1.43 -3.11
N TYR A 97 2.36 -2.67 -3.23
CA TYR A 97 3.12 -3.75 -3.87
C TYR A 97 3.44 -3.47 -5.35
N ALA A 98 2.49 -2.98 -6.12
CA ALA A 98 2.63 -2.80 -7.57
C ALA A 98 3.52 -1.61 -7.96
N ILE A 99 3.65 -0.60 -7.09
CA ILE A 99 4.35 0.66 -7.43
C ILE A 99 5.62 0.86 -6.60
N SER A 100 5.74 0.25 -5.42
CA SER A 100 6.95 0.37 -4.61
C SER A 100 8.04 -0.60 -5.08
N PHE A 101 9.30 -0.12 -5.09
CA PHE A 101 10.55 -0.90 -5.16
C PHE A 101 10.63 -2.05 -6.19
N ASN A 102 9.87 -2.01 -7.30
CA ASN A 102 9.73 -3.15 -8.22
C ASN A 102 9.47 -4.47 -7.46
N LEU A 103 8.66 -4.44 -6.40
CA LEU A 103 8.46 -5.59 -5.52
C LEU A 103 7.94 -6.82 -6.27
N GLU A 104 7.29 -6.61 -7.42
CA GLU A 104 6.83 -7.67 -8.32
C GLU A 104 7.97 -8.53 -8.90
N GLU A 105 9.20 -8.01 -8.94
CA GLU A 105 10.40 -8.78 -9.31
C GLU A 105 10.93 -9.64 -8.15
N ALA A 106 10.60 -9.26 -6.91
CA ALA A 106 11.10 -9.90 -5.69
C ALA A 106 10.13 -10.95 -5.13
N VAL A 107 8.83 -10.71 -5.26
CA VAL A 107 7.76 -11.49 -4.63
C VAL A 107 6.59 -11.62 -5.60
N THR A 108 5.99 -12.81 -5.69
CA THR A 108 4.81 -13.06 -6.53
C THR A 108 3.55 -12.43 -5.96
N LEU A 109 2.52 -12.22 -6.80
CA LEU A 109 1.23 -11.70 -6.34
C LEU A 109 0.58 -12.63 -5.30
N GLU A 110 0.71 -13.94 -5.47
CA GLU A 110 0.22 -14.95 -4.53
C GLU A 110 0.85 -14.79 -3.15
N GLN A 111 2.18 -14.62 -3.10
CA GLN A 111 2.91 -14.41 -1.85
C GLN A 111 2.54 -13.06 -1.21
N HIS A 112 2.39 -12.00 -2.02
CA HIS A 112 1.87 -10.71 -1.56
C HIS A 112 0.49 -10.87 -0.90
N CYS A 113 -0.46 -11.47 -1.60
CA CYS A 113 -1.82 -11.67 -1.09
C CYS A 113 -1.83 -12.51 0.19
N GLU A 114 -0.96 -13.51 0.32
CA GLU A 114 -0.84 -14.29 1.56
C GLU A 114 -0.40 -13.42 2.75
N GLN A 115 0.55 -12.51 2.56
CA GLN A 115 0.95 -11.57 3.62
C GLN A 115 -0.17 -10.57 3.93
N VAL A 116 -0.88 -10.08 2.91
CA VAL A 116 -2.02 -9.18 3.10
C VAL A 116 -3.11 -9.82 3.95
N GLU A 117 -3.48 -11.08 3.71
CA GLU A 117 -4.48 -11.76 4.54
C GLU A 117 -4.04 -11.95 6.00
N LYS A 118 -2.73 -12.08 6.27
CA LYS A 118 -2.21 -12.09 7.65
C LYS A 118 -2.35 -10.72 8.30
N ILE A 119 -1.99 -9.66 7.58
CA ILE A 119 -2.11 -8.27 8.05
C ILE A 119 -3.56 -7.92 8.38
N LEU A 120 -4.51 -8.33 7.55
CA LEU A 120 -5.94 -8.04 7.75
C LEU A 120 -6.51 -8.60 9.07
N GLN A 121 -5.88 -9.63 9.67
CA GLN A 121 -6.33 -10.20 10.94
C GLN A 121 -6.12 -9.24 12.13
N ASP A 122 -5.10 -8.39 12.06
CA ASP A 122 -4.74 -7.42 13.09
C ASP A 122 -4.31 -6.09 12.45
N ALA A 123 -5.17 -5.57 11.57
CA ALA A 123 -4.90 -4.35 10.84
C ALA A 123 -4.88 -3.13 11.77
N PRO A 124 -3.84 -2.27 11.71
CA PRO A 124 -3.77 -1.05 12.51
C PRO A 124 -4.94 -0.10 12.24
N GLY A 125 -5.28 0.69 13.25
CA GLY A 125 -6.33 1.71 13.16
C GLY A 125 -5.83 3.11 12.80
N ASP A 126 -4.51 3.30 12.67
CA ASP A 126 -3.89 4.61 12.49
C ASP A 126 -2.66 4.54 11.59
N ALA A 127 -2.26 5.69 11.05
CA ALA A 127 -1.17 5.80 10.09
C ALA A 127 0.19 5.35 10.65
N PHE A 128 0.50 5.60 11.93
CA PHE A 128 1.80 5.21 12.51
C PHE A 128 1.91 3.68 12.61
N GLY A 129 0.84 3.01 13.02
CA GLY A 129 0.77 1.55 12.98
C GLY A 129 0.96 1.01 11.57
N TRP A 130 0.35 1.67 10.56
CA TRP A 130 0.53 1.28 9.16
C TRP A 130 1.94 1.50 8.62
N VAL A 131 2.64 2.58 8.99
CA VAL A 131 4.06 2.76 8.64
C VAL A 131 4.88 1.56 9.10
N LYS A 132 4.69 1.15 10.37
CA LYS A 132 5.38 -0.02 10.92
C LYS A 132 5.08 -1.29 10.12
N VAL A 133 3.80 -1.57 9.86
CA VAL A 133 3.37 -2.76 9.10
C VAL A 133 3.95 -2.76 7.68
N LEU A 134 3.92 -1.62 6.97
CA LEU A 134 4.47 -1.53 5.62
C LEU A 134 6.00 -1.72 5.61
N THR A 135 6.72 -1.17 6.58
CA THR A 135 8.16 -1.40 6.72
C THR A 135 8.49 -2.87 7.01
N GLU A 136 7.75 -3.52 7.92
CA GLU A 136 7.90 -4.95 8.21
C GLU A 136 7.56 -5.82 6.99
N LEU A 137 6.59 -5.40 6.18
CA LEU A 137 6.23 -6.07 4.94
C LEU A 137 7.37 -6.00 3.91
N LEU A 138 8.05 -4.86 3.77
CA LEU A 138 9.24 -4.74 2.92
C LEU A 138 10.38 -5.66 3.39
N HIS A 139 10.63 -5.75 4.70
CA HIS A 139 11.61 -6.69 5.25
C HIS A 139 11.24 -8.15 4.94
N THR A 140 9.96 -8.49 5.09
CA THR A 140 9.45 -9.83 4.76
C THR A 140 9.67 -10.16 3.27
N TYR A 141 9.43 -9.20 2.37
CA TYR A 141 9.68 -9.39 0.94
C TYR A 141 11.16 -9.56 0.59
N ALA A 142 12.05 -8.83 1.26
CA ALA A 142 13.48 -9.03 1.10
C ALA A 142 13.89 -10.45 1.49
N GLU A 143 13.41 -10.96 2.64
CA GLU A 143 13.69 -12.33 3.08
C GLU A 143 13.13 -13.40 2.13
N ILE A 144 11.93 -13.18 1.56
CA ILE A 144 11.34 -14.11 0.58
C ILE A 144 12.20 -14.15 -0.68
N ASN A 145 12.60 -12.99 -1.20
CA ASN A 145 13.43 -12.89 -2.39
C ASN A 145 14.80 -13.57 -2.19
N GLU A 146 15.46 -13.34 -1.06
CA GLU A 146 16.72 -14.02 -0.72
C GLU A 146 16.58 -15.54 -0.71
N LYS A 147 15.48 -16.06 -0.13
CA LYS A 147 15.20 -17.50 -0.10
C LYS A 147 14.93 -18.06 -1.50
N ASN A 148 14.24 -17.31 -2.35
CA ASN A 148 13.96 -17.71 -3.73
C ASN A 148 15.23 -17.77 -4.58
N GLN A 149 16.19 -16.88 -4.37
CA GLN A 149 17.47 -16.86 -5.09
C GLN A 149 18.47 -17.93 -4.61
N ALA A 150 18.28 -18.47 -3.41
CA ALA A 150 19.12 -19.52 -2.84
C ALA A 150 18.70 -20.95 -3.27
N GLN A 151 17.61 -21.09 -4.02
CA GLN A 151 17.09 -22.35 -4.58
C GLN A 151 17.49 -22.53 -6.06
#